data_AF-A0A1Q5S1N3-F1
#
_entry.id   AF-A0A1Q5S1N3-F1
#
_cell.length_a   1.000
_cell.length_b   1.000
_cell.length_c   1.000
_cell.angle_alpha   90.00
_cell.angle_beta   90.00
_cell.angle_gamma   90.00
#
_symmetry.space_group_name_H-M   'P 1'
#
loop_
_entity.id
_entity.type
_entity.pdbx_description
1 polymer ?
#
loop_
_entity_poly.entity_id
_entity_poly.type
_entity_poly.pdbx_seq_one_letter_code
_entity_poly.pdbx_strand_id
1 'polypeptide(L)'
;MDIFSFTECANRTQSLRALFQLLVNCATVEGFSEVAYGALNFVEPLRLPEYPPPTVAVNWPPDWCDRYFERKYYTIDPVFRRTPMLSRPFLWDQLPKHYQLQPDERRVLTEAREAGLKHGMSVPLFGPLGRLSVVSFASRFDDADPQVRISHLHALAWNFHTACAEISRPSESRCNMKVTLSERELECMRWVAEGKSSWEIGVILQISENTVNFHLKNAMRKLGTTSRVHAIVMTIRLDLI
;
A
#
# COMPACT_ATOMS: atom_id res chain seq x y z
N MET A 1 8.87 10.56 -22.29
CA MET A 1 8.37 9.23 -22.72
C MET A 1 6.87 9.26 -22.48
N ASP A 2 6.06 8.89 -23.47
CA ASP A 2 4.61 8.82 -23.28
C ASP A 2 4.22 7.63 -22.39
N ILE A 3 2.97 7.65 -21.91
CA ILE A 3 2.46 6.63 -20.99
C ILE A 3 2.45 5.22 -21.61
N PHE A 4 2.20 5.10 -22.92
CA PHE A 4 2.14 3.80 -23.59
C PHE A 4 3.51 3.14 -23.64
N SER A 5 4.53 3.90 -24.01
CA SER A 5 5.93 3.50 -24.02
C SER A 5 6.39 3.10 -22.61
N PHE A 6 5.98 3.87 -21.60
CA PHE A 6 6.26 3.52 -20.20
C PHE A 6 5.64 2.17 -19.83
N THR A 7 4.36 1.95 -20.11
CA THR A 7 3.66 0.70 -19.79
C THR A 7 4.30 -0.50 -20.49
N GLU A 8 4.69 -0.37 -21.75
CA GLU A 8 5.36 -1.45 -22.49
C GLU A 8 6.72 -1.80 -21.86
N CYS A 9 7.55 -0.80 -21.54
CA CYS A 9 8.83 -1.01 -20.86
C CYS A 9 8.65 -1.58 -19.45
N ALA A 10 7.67 -1.09 -18.70
CA ALA A 10 7.35 -1.54 -17.35
C ALA A 10 6.89 -3.01 -17.32
N ASN A 11 6.17 -3.47 -18.33
CA ASN A 11 5.73 -4.87 -18.41
C ASN A 11 6.84 -5.84 -18.83
N ARG A 12 7.90 -5.34 -19.48
CA ARG A 12 9.06 -6.16 -19.91
C ARG A 12 10.09 -6.36 -18.82
N THR A 13 10.16 -5.46 -17.84
CA THR A 13 11.17 -5.55 -16.79
C THR A 13 10.77 -6.54 -15.70
N GLN A 14 11.74 -7.34 -15.26
CA GLN A 14 11.58 -8.27 -14.13
C GLN A 14 12.32 -7.79 -12.87
N SER A 15 12.89 -6.58 -12.91
CA SER A 15 13.68 -6.02 -11.82
C SER A 15 13.01 -4.78 -11.25
N LEU A 16 12.70 -4.82 -9.95
CA LEU A 16 12.15 -3.68 -9.20
C LEU A 16 13.05 -2.44 -9.34
N ARG A 17 14.37 -2.60 -9.27
CA ARG A 17 15.34 -1.50 -9.41
C ARG A 17 15.25 -0.85 -10.79
N ALA A 18 15.22 -1.66 -11.84
CA ALA A 18 15.10 -1.14 -13.22
C ALA A 18 13.75 -0.47 -13.46
N LEU A 19 12.67 -1.05 -12.94
CA LEU A 19 11.33 -0.47 -13.00
C LEU A 19 11.25 0.88 -12.27
N PHE A 20 11.86 0.97 -11.09
CA PHE A 20 11.92 2.21 -10.32
C PHE A 20 12.72 3.29 -11.04
N GLN A 21 13.87 2.93 -11.62
CA GLN A 21 14.66 3.86 -12.42
C GLN A 21 13.89 4.39 -13.64
N LEU A 22 13.10 3.54 -14.30
CA LEU A 22 12.23 3.95 -15.41
C LEU A 22 11.21 5.00 -14.95
N LEU A 23 10.57 4.80 -13.80
CA LEU A 23 9.64 5.75 -13.20
C LEU A 23 10.33 7.09 -12.91
N VAL A 24 11.50 7.06 -12.25
CA VAL A 24 12.31 8.25 -11.94
C VAL A 24 12.65 9.03 -13.21
N ASN A 25 13.10 8.34 -14.25
CA ASN A 25 13.47 8.98 -15.52
C ASN A 25 12.27 9.68 -16.17
N CYS A 26 11.09 9.06 -16.15
CA CYS A 26 9.88 9.66 -16.71
C CYS A 26 9.39 10.85 -15.88
N ALA A 27 9.39 10.73 -14.55
CA ALA A 27 9.03 11.82 -13.65
C ALA A 27 10.01 13.00 -13.74
N THR A 28 11.30 12.74 -13.95
CA THR A 28 12.34 13.77 -14.13
C THR A 28 12.08 14.64 -15.37
N VAL A 29 11.62 14.05 -16.47
CA VAL A 29 11.22 14.81 -17.68
C VAL A 29 10.08 15.79 -17.39
N GLU A 30 9.24 15.48 -16.40
CA GLU A 30 8.15 16.34 -15.93
C GLU A 30 8.57 17.33 -14.83
N GLY A 31 9.85 17.36 -14.45
CA GLY A 31 10.38 18.23 -13.40
C GLY A 31 10.35 17.63 -11.98
N PHE A 32 10.03 16.35 -11.84
CA PHE A 32 9.90 15.64 -10.55
C PHE A 32 10.95 14.53 -10.43
N SER A 33 12.17 14.90 -10.05
CA SER A 33 13.31 13.96 -9.96
C SER A 33 13.32 13.14 -8.66
N GLU A 34 12.64 13.61 -7.61
CA GLU A 34 12.66 12.98 -6.29
C GLU A 34 11.43 12.08 -6.12
N VAL A 35 11.64 10.77 -6.16
CA VAL A 35 10.57 9.77 -6.16
C VAL A 35 10.74 8.81 -4.98
N ALA A 36 9.63 8.42 -4.38
CA ALA A 36 9.58 7.31 -3.43
C ALA A 36 8.39 6.42 -3.68
N TYR A 37 8.56 5.14 -3.39
CA TYR A 37 7.52 4.14 -3.36
C TYR A 37 7.54 3.44 -1.99
N GLY A 38 6.39 3.46 -1.32
CA GLY A 38 6.22 2.86 0.01
C GLY A 38 5.00 1.95 0.07
N ALA A 39 5.07 0.93 0.93
CA ALA A 39 3.99 -0.01 1.20
C ALA A 39 3.55 0.15 2.67
N LEU A 40 2.36 0.73 2.89
CA LEU A 40 1.93 1.18 4.22
C LEU A 40 1.36 0.05 5.08
N ASN A 41 0.60 -0.88 4.49
CA ASN A 41 -0.15 -1.91 5.24
C ASN A 41 0.27 -3.35 4.88
N PHE A 42 1.55 -3.59 4.57
CA PHE A 42 2.05 -4.93 4.23
C PHE A 42 2.61 -5.69 5.43
N VAL A 43 2.35 -7.00 5.48
CA VAL A 43 2.98 -7.91 6.45
C VAL A 43 4.45 -8.19 6.08
N GLU A 44 4.82 -8.16 4.80
CA GLU A 44 6.20 -8.21 4.30
C GLU A 44 6.21 -7.95 2.78
N PRO A 45 6.46 -6.72 2.29
CA PRO A 45 6.52 -6.44 0.86
C PRO A 45 7.88 -6.85 0.28
N LEU A 46 7.93 -7.15 -1.03
CA LEU A 46 9.20 -7.16 -1.77
C LEU A 46 9.81 -5.76 -1.65
N ARG A 47 11.03 -5.67 -1.11
CA ARG A 47 11.71 -4.40 -0.82
C ARG A 47 13.15 -4.41 -1.33
N LEU A 48 13.66 -3.25 -1.71
CA LEU A 48 15.10 -3.10 -1.78
C LEU A 48 15.66 -3.18 -0.35
N PRO A 49 16.73 -3.98 -0.10
CA PRO A 49 17.21 -4.25 1.26
C PRO A 49 17.81 -3.03 1.97
N GLU A 50 18.02 -1.94 1.23
CA GLU A 50 18.72 -0.72 1.66
C GLU A 50 17.88 0.16 2.60
N TYR A 51 16.55 -0.03 2.68
CA TYR A 51 15.66 0.87 3.43
C TYR A 51 14.73 0.14 4.42
N PRO A 52 14.48 0.71 5.62
CA PRO A 52 13.55 0.12 6.57
C PRO A 52 12.08 0.34 6.14
N PRO A 53 11.15 -0.54 6.54
CA PRO A 53 9.71 -0.35 6.30
C PRO A 53 9.21 0.99 6.85
N PRO A 54 8.25 1.66 6.18
CA PRO A 54 7.43 1.20 5.06
C PRO A 54 8.02 1.45 3.65
N THR A 55 9.26 1.94 3.54
CA THR A 55 9.87 2.31 2.26
C THR A 55 10.28 1.08 1.44
N VAL A 56 9.91 1.07 0.15
CA VAL A 56 10.24 -0.02 -0.79
C VAL A 56 11.36 0.39 -1.74
N ALA A 57 11.28 1.60 -2.30
CA ALA A 57 12.30 2.19 -3.16
C ALA A 57 12.25 3.73 -3.04
N VAL A 58 13.41 4.39 -3.07
CA VAL A 58 13.52 5.84 -2.93
C VAL A 58 14.81 6.34 -3.58
N ASN A 59 14.79 7.55 -4.14
CA ASN A 59 15.99 8.23 -4.67
C ASN A 59 16.17 9.67 -4.14
N TRP A 60 15.57 9.99 -3.00
CA TRP A 60 15.75 11.28 -2.34
C TRP A 60 17.23 11.59 -2.03
N PRO A 61 17.57 12.87 -1.76
CA PRO A 61 18.92 13.23 -1.34
C PRO A 61 19.39 12.37 -0.16
N PRO A 62 20.60 11.78 -0.21
CA PRO A 62 21.09 10.84 0.82
C PRO A 62 20.98 11.39 2.25
N ASP A 63 21.41 12.63 2.47
CA ASP A 63 21.34 13.29 3.79
C ASP A 63 19.91 13.41 4.34
N TRP A 64 18.91 13.50 3.45
CA TRP A 64 17.50 13.49 3.84
C TRP A 64 17.03 12.09 4.18
N CYS A 65 17.38 11.09 3.37
CA CYS A 65 17.06 9.69 3.67
C CYS A 65 17.58 9.30 5.05
N ASP A 66 18.86 9.55 5.33
CA ASP A 66 19.48 9.20 6.61
C ASP A 66 18.74 9.85 7.78
N ARG A 67 18.52 11.17 7.70
CA ARG A 67 17.77 11.91 8.73
C ARG A 67 16.35 11.39 8.91
N TYR A 68 15.64 11.12 7.81
CA TYR A 68 14.24 10.67 7.83
C TYR A 68 14.10 9.33 8.57
N PHE A 69 15.03 8.40 8.34
CA PHE A 69 15.02 7.09 8.99
C PHE A 69 15.56 7.13 10.42
N GLU A 70 16.66 7.85 10.69
CA GLU A 70 17.21 8.03 12.03
C GLU A 70 16.19 8.63 13.00
N ARG A 71 15.47 9.66 12.54
CA ARG A 71 14.43 10.33 13.34
C ARG A 71 13.07 9.65 13.29
N LYS A 72 12.96 8.51 12.60
CA LYS A 72 11.72 7.73 12.45
C LYS A 72 10.54 8.56 11.93
N TYR A 73 10.81 9.46 10.99
CA TYR A 73 9.79 10.36 10.44
C TYR A 73 8.65 9.61 9.77
N TYR A 74 8.86 8.39 9.26
CA TYR A 74 7.80 7.52 8.76
C TYR A 74 6.64 7.26 9.75
N THR A 75 6.85 7.43 11.06
CA THR A 75 5.80 7.27 12.09
C THR A 75 4.92 8.51 12.28
N ILE A 76 5.43 9.68 11.89
CA ILE A 76 4.80 10.99 12.08
C ILE A 76 4.60 11.74 10.76
N ASP A 77 5.03 11.20 9.63
CA ASP A 77 4.91 11.84 8.34
C ASP A 77 3.43 12.04 7.98
N PRO A 78 2.97 13.29 7.81
CA PRO A 78 1.57 13.55 7.48
C PRO A 78 1.18 13.00 6.10
N VAL A 79 2.12 12.88 5.15
CA VAL A 79 1.86 12.24 3.84
C VAL A 79 1.43 10.79 4.05
N PHE A 80 2.21 10.02 4.82
CA PHE A 80 1.87 8.63 5.11
C PHE A 80 0.63 8.49 5.98
N ARG A 81 0.48 9.33 7.01
CA ARG A 81 -0.68 9.26 7.92
C ARG A 81 -2.01 9.61 7.24
N ARG A 82 -2.00 10.48 6.23
CA ARG A 82 -3.23 10.89 5.52
C ARG A 82 -3.52 10.06 4.27
N THR A 83 -2.52 9.39 3.68
CA THR A 83 -2.69 8.54 2.49
C THR A 83 -3.87 7.55 2.61
N PRO A 84 -4.08 6.80 3.71
CA PRO A 84 -5.22 5.88 3.83
C PRO A 84 -6.60 6.55 3.76
N MET A 85 -6.68 7.86 3.99
CA MET A 85 -7.91 8.64 4.00
C MET A 85 -8.18 9.34 2.66
N LEU A 86 -7.27 9.21 1.69
CA LEU A 86 -7.31 9.93 0.43
C LEU A 86 -7.42 8.93 -0.73
N SER A 87 -8.44 9.07 -1.57
CA SER A 87 -8.67 8.20 -2.75
C SER A 87 -8.12 8.76 -4.06
N ARG A 88 -7.54 9.97 -4.03
CA ARG A 88 -7.03 10.69 -5.19
C ARG A 88 -5.63 11.25 -4.93
N PRO A 89 -4.86 11.56 -5.99
CA PRO A 89 -3.60 12.27 -5.82
C PRO A 89 -3.80 13.57 -5.04
N PHE A 90 -2.83 13.89 -4.18
CA PHE A 90 -2.88 15.08 -3.34
C PHE A 90 -1.52 15.77 -3.28
N LEU A 91 -1.54 17.09 -3.13
CA LEU A 91 -0.33 17.91 -2.98
C LEU A 91 0.03 18.05 -1.50
N TRP A 92 1.33 18.01 -1.19
CA TRP A 92 1.78 18.14 0.20
C TRP A 92 1.46 19.52 0.77
N ASP A 93 1.55 20.58 -0.04
CA ASP A 93 1.22 21.96 0.33
C ASP A 93 -0.27 22.18 0.66
N GLN A 94 -1.14 21.23 0.26
CA GLN A 94 -2.57 21.26 0.59
C GLN A 94 -2.85 20.59 1.95
N LEU A 95 -1.95 19.75 2.47
CA LEU A 95 -2.18 19.06 3.75
C LEU A 95 -2.39 20.03 4.92
N PRO A 96 -1.55 21.07 5.14
CA PRO A 96 -1.76 22.02 6.23
C PRO A 96 -3.01 22.89 6.07
N LYS A 97 -3.58 22.98 4.85
CA LYS A 97 -4.79 23.75 4.54
C LYS A 97 -6.06 22.95 4.86
N HIS A 98 -6.01 21.62 4.70
CA HIS A 98 -7.16 20.74 4.92
C HIS A 98 -7.13 20.02 6.26
N TYR A 99 -5.97 19.92 6.90
CA TYR A 99 -5.79 19.20 8.16
C TYR A 99 -5.04 20.04 9.18
N GLN A 100 -5.47 19.95 10.44
CA GLN A 100 -4.72 20.50 11.55
C GLN A 100 -3.54 19.59 11.88
N LEU A 101 -2.38 19.91 11.28
CA LEU A 101 -1.15 19.17 11.52
C LEU A 101 -0.53 19.53 12.88
N GLN A 102 -0.04 18.51 13.59
CA GLN A 102 0.73 18.66 14.82
C GLN A 102 2.08 19.34 14.54
N PRO A 103 2.73 19.97 15.54
CA PRO A 103 4.01 20.65 15.36
C PRO A 103 5.09 19.77 14.73
N ASP A 104 5.19 18.51 15.14
CA ASP A 104 6.16 17.56 14.59
C ASP A 104 5.80 17.12 13.16
N GLU A 105 4.50 16.95 12.84
CA GLU A 105 4.05 16.65 11.47
C GLU A 105 4.41 17.81 10.51
N ARG A 106 4.25 19.06 10.96
CA ARG A 106 4.66 20.25 10.19
C ARG A 106 6.17 20.29 9.99
N ARG A 107 6.95 19.96 11.02
CA ARG A 107 8.41 19.92 10.95
C ARG A 107 8.90 18.97 9.87
N VAL A 108 8.30 17.79 9.72
CA VAL A 108 8.66 16.85 8.65
C VAL A 108 8.51 17.50 7.27
N LEU A 109 7.39 18.17 7.00
CA LEU A 109 7.17 18.86 5.71
C LEU A 109 8.15 20.02 5.50
N THR A 110 8.44 20.80 6.55
CA THR A 110 9.40 21.91 6.47
C THR A 110 10.82 21.41 6.20
N GLU A 111 11.30 20.43 6.96
CA GLU A 111 12.65 19.88 6.77
C GLU A 111 12.78 19.15 5.42
N ALA A 112 11.73 18.47 4.94
CA ALA A 112 11.71 17.86 3.61
C ALA A 112 11.88 18.92 2.51
N ARG A 113 11.16 20.05 2.63
CA ARG A 113 11.27 21.18 1.70
C ARG A 113 12.68 21.78 1.71
N GLU A 114 13.26 21.98 2.89
CA GLU A 114 14.64 22.47 3.05
C GLU A 114 15.68 21.52 2.45
N ALA A 115 15.43 20.21 2.54
CA ALA A 115 16.27 19.19 1.93
C ALA A 115 16.11 19.06 0.40
N GLY A 116 15.22 19.85 -0.22
CA GLY A 116 15.02 19.88 -1.66
C GLY A 116 13.87 19.01 -2.16
N LEU A 117 13.05 18.42 -1.29
CA LEU A 117 11.78 17.78 -1.67
C LEU A 117 10.68 18.85 -1.66
N LYS A 118 10.77 19.78 -2.60
CA LYS A 118 9.85 20.91 -2.73
C LYS A 118 8.65 20.50 -3.59
N HIS A 119 7.51 21.16 -3.35
CA HIS A 119 6.30 21.05 -4.16
C HIS A 119 6.00 19.60 -4.55
N GLY A 120 5.74 18.75 -3.55
CA GLY A 120 5.51 17.33 -3.78
C GLY A 120 4.03 16.95 -3.91
N MET A 121 3.80 15.81 -4.54
CA MET A 121 2.50 15.15 -4.59
C MET A 121 2.64 13.67 -4.29
N SER A 122 1.56 13.06 -3.82
CA SER A 122 1.50 11.62 -3.57
C SER A 122 0.25 11.03 -4.18
N VAL A 123 0.39 9.80 -4.66
CA VAL A 123 -0.66 9.00 -5.27
C VAL A 123 -0.95 7.80 -4.37
N PRO A 124 -2.11 7.75 -3.70
CA PRO A 124 -2.59 6.56 -3.02
C PRO A 124 -2.87 5.43 -4.04
N LEU A 125 -2.34 4.24 -3.77
CA LEU A 125 -2.43 3.07 -4.65
C LEU A 125 -3.03 1.91 -3.86
N PHE A 126 -4.35 1.74 -4.02
CA PHE A 126 -5.11 0.68 -3.36
C PHE A 126 -5.03 -0.59 -4.21
N GLY A 127 -4.64 -1.69 -3.57
CA GLY A 127 -4.60 -3.02 -4.17
C GLY A 127 -5.56 -3.99 -3.50
N PRO A 128 -5.66 -5.22 -4.02
CA PRO A 128 -6.46 -6.28 -3.43
C PRO A 128 -6.11 -6.50 -1.95
N LEU A 129 -7.06 -7.03 -1.17
CA LEU A 129 -6.86 -7.43 0.23
C LEU A 129 -6.51 -6.26 1.17
N GLY A 130 -7.01 -5.05 0.86
CA GLY A 130 -6.75 -3.84 1.65
C GLY A 130 -5.29 -3.36 1.59
N ARG A 131 -4.53 -3.83 0.60
CA ARG A 131 -3.16 -3.37 0.37
C ARG A 131 -3.18 -1.89 0.01
N LEU A 132 -2.29 -1.14 0.63
CA LEU A 132 -2.12 0.27 0.36
C LEU A 132 -0.64 0.56 0.14
N SER A 133 -0.35 1.09 -1.03
CA SER A 133 0.96 1.65 -1.36
C SER A 133 0.82 3.13 -1.70
N VAL A 134 1.94 3.82 -1.77
CA VAL A 134 2.00 5.22 -2.15
C VAL A 134 3.21 5.45 -3.04
N VAL A 135 3.01 6.18 -4.13
CA VAL A 135 4.11 6.80 -4.87
C VAL A 135 4.10 8.29 -4.56
N SER A 136 5.25 8.81 -4.20
CA SER A 136 5.47 10.22 -3.88
C SER A 136 6.45 10.80 -4.89
N PHE A 137 6.10 11.95 -5.48
CA PHE A 137 6.93 12.70 -6.42
C PHE A 137 7.20 14.09 -5.83
N ALA A 138 8.44 14.55 -5.91
CA ALA A 138 8.86 15.88 -5.48
C ALA A 138 9.80 16.51 -6.51
N SER A 139 9.78 17.83 -6.56
CA SER A 139 10.69 18.62 -7.37
C SER A 139 11.73 19.29 -6.48
N ARG A 140 12.90 19.56 -7.03
CA ARG A 140 13.90 20.42 -6.37
C ARG A 140 13.71 21.90 -6.69
N PHE A 141 12.90 22.19 -7.72
CA PHE A 141 12.69 23.54 -8.24
C PHE A 141 11.53 24.24 -7.53
N ASP A 142 11.67 25.54 -7.29
CA ASP A 142 10.66 26.34 -6.56
C ASP A 142 9.46 26.73 -7.44
N ASP A 143 9.60 26.66 -8.76
CA ASP A 143 8.56 26.99 -9.74
C ASP A 143 7.78 25.77 -10.26
N ALA A 144 8.11 24.57 -9.77
CA ALA A 144 7.40 23.35 -10.12
C ALA A 144 5.98 23.36 -9.55
N ASP A 145 4.99 23.15 -10.42
CA ASP A 145 3.59 22.96 -10.02
C ASP A 145 3.12 21.55 -10.38
N PRO A 146 3.01 20.63 -9.39
CA PRO A 146 2.52 19.28 -9.63
C PRO A 146 1.07 19.25 -10.13
N GLN A 147 0.28 20.30 -9.87
CA GLN A 147 -1.11 20.36 -10.29
C GLN A 147 -1.24 20.27 -11.82
N VAL A 148 -0.28 20.85 -12.56
CA VAL A 148 -0.27 20.83 -14.04
C VAL A 148 0.06 19.44 -14.59
N ARG A 149 0.81 18.62 -13.84
CA ARG A 149 1.26 17.28 -14.24
C ARG A 149 0.53 16.14 -13.52
N ILE A 150 -0.45 16.48 -12.69
CA ILE A 150 -1.09 15.54 -11.76
C ILE A 150 -1.65 14.30 -12.45
N SER A 151 -2.30 14.46 -13.60
CA SER A 151 -2.89 13.34 -14.37
C SER A 151 -1.83 12.40 -14.93
N HIS A 152 -0.71 12.92 -15.43
CA HIS A 152 0.35 12.10 -16.00
C HIS A 152 1.14 11.36 -14.92
N LEU A 153 1.51 12.06 -13.84
CA LEU A 153 2.19 11.44 -12.68
C LEU A 153 1.31 10.39 -12.00
N HIS A 154 -0.01 10.64 -11.92
CA HIS A 154 -0.99 9.66 -11.45
C HIS A 154 -1.01 8.41 -12.32
N ALA A 155 -1.04 8.57 -13.65
CA ALA A 155 -0.99 7.43 -14.58
C ALA A 155 0.32 6.65 -14.48
N LEU A 156 1.47 7.33 -14.40
CA LEU A 156 2.78 6.69 -14.22
C LEU A 156 2.84 5.88 -12.92
N ALA A 157 2.34 6.45 -11.82
CA ALA A 157 2.29 5.76 -10.52
C ALA A 157 1.46 4.47 -10.56
N TRP A 158 0.28 4.48 -11.19
CA TRP A 158 -0.55 3.27 -11.32
C TRP A 158 0.08 2.22 -12.22
N ASN A 159 0.65 2.61 -13.36
CA ASN A 159 1.32 1.67 -14.25
C ASN A 159 2.54 1.04 -13.57
N PHE A 160 3.33 1.84 -12.84
CA PHE A 160 4.44 1.35 -12.03
C PHE A 160 3.96 0.37 -10.94
N HIS A 161 2.89 0.72 -10.21
CA HIS A 161 2.36 -0.12 -9.13
C HIS A 161 1.90 -1.49 -9.63
N THR A 162 1.16 -1.50 -10.74
CA THR A 162 0.70 -2.74 -11.39
C THR A 162 1.89 -3.60 -11.83
N ALA A 163 2.89 -3.03 -12.51
CA ALA A 163 4.10 -3.76 -12.90
C ALA A 163 4.90 -4.28 -11.69
N CYS A 164 5.00 -3.50 -10.60
CA CYS A 164 5.60 -3.96 -9.34
C CYS A 164 4.88 -5.18 -8.76
N ALA A 165 3.54 -5.18 -8.80
CA ALA A 165 2.74 -6.28 -8.31
C ALA A 165 2.97 -7.56 -9.14
N GLU A 166 3.15 -7.42 -10.45
CA GLU A 166 3.51 -8.53 -11.36
C GLU A 166 4.89 -9.12 -11.05
N ILE A 167 5.90 -8.27 -10.86
CA ILE A 167 7.26 -8.72 -10.46
C ILE A 167 7.23 -9.43 -9.10
N SER A 168 6.37 -8.98 -8.20
CA SER A 168 6.23 -9.53 -6.86
C SER A 168 5.31 -10.75 -6.78
N ARG A 169 4.66 -11.15 -7.89
CA ARG A 169 3.89 -12.40 -7.91
C ARG A 169 4.86 -13.53 -7.59
N PRO A 170 4.60 -14.34 -6.54
CA PRO A 170 5.36 -15.55 -6.36
C PRO A 170 5.25 -16.33 -7.66
N SER A 171 6.37 -16.86 -8.15
CA SER A 171 6.34 -17.92 -9.17
C SER A 171 5.28 -18.93 -8.71
N GLU A 172 4.38 -19.36 -9.61
CA GLU A 172 3.18 -20.17 -9.32
C GLU A 172 3.44 -21.36 -8.36
N SER A 173 4.69 -21.80 -8.25
CA SER A 173 5.24 -22.80 -7.34
C SER A 173 5.23 -22.48 -5.83
N ARG A 174 5.07 -21.23 -5.35
CA ARG A 174 5.15 -20.92 -3.89
C ARG A 174 3.84 -20.53 -3.20
N CYS A 175 2.78 -20.23 -3.95
CA CYS A 175 1.46 -19.87 -3.41
C CYS A 175 0.39 -20.94 -3.65
N ASN A 176 0.80 -22.21 -3.75
CA ASN A 176 -0.10 -23.33 -3.98
C ASN A 176 -0.67 -23.97 -2.69
N MET A 177 -0.84 -23.18 -1.64
CA MET A 177 -1.91 -23.44 -0.67
C MET A 177 -2.99 -22.39 -0.91
N LYS A 178 -3.81 -22.59 -1.95
CA LYS A 178 -5.16 -22.02 -1.95
C LYS A 178 -5.85 -22.61 -0.72
N VAL A 179 -5.90 -21.85 0.37
CA VAL A 179 -6.68 -22.24 1.55
C VAL A 179 -8.15 -22.23 1.11
N THR A 180 -8.66 -23.39 0.72
CA THR A 180 -10.06 -23.55 0.31
C THR A 180 -10.90 -23.91 1.53
N LEU A 181 -11.73 -22.97 1.94
CA LEU A 181 -12.82 -23.22 2.87
C LEU A 181 -13.99 -23.86 2.14
N SER A 182 -14.73 -24.75 2.81
CA SER A 182 -15.98 -25.26 2.26
C SER A 182 -17.07 -24.19 2.28
N GLU A 183 -18.13 -24.35 1.50
CA GLU A 183 -19.26 -23.42 1.49
C GLU A 183 -19.83 -23.21 2.90
N ARG A 184 -19.98 -24.29 3.68
CA ARG A 184 -20.45 -24.21 5.08
C ARG A 184 -19.49 -23.49 6.01
N GLU A 185 -18.18 -23.67 5.81
CA GLU A 185 -17.17 -22.92 6.54
C GLU A 185 -17.26 -21.42 6.21
N LEU A 186 -17.42 -21.06 4.93
CA LEU A 186 -17.59 -19.68 4.48
C LEU A 186 -18.87 -19.04 5.01
N GLU A 187 -20.01 -19.74 4.94
CA GLU A 187 -21.28 -19.30 5.50
C GLU A 187 -21.15 -18.98 6.99
N CYS A 188 -20.52 -19.87 7.76
CA CYS A 188 -20.28 -19.63 9.18
C CYS A 188 -19.36 -18.41 9.37
N MET A 189 -18.25 -18.29 8.62
CA MET A 189 -17.32 -17.16 8.75
C MET A 189 -17.97 -15.80 8.41
N ARG A 190 -18.86 -15.74 7.41
CA ARG A 190 -19.65 -14.53 7.07
C ARG A 190 -20.50 -14.07 8.24
N TRP A 191 -21.25 -14.98 8.86
CA TRP A 191 -22.09 -14.59 9.99
C TRP A 191 -21.30 -14.21 11.24
N VAL A 192 -20.13 -14.83 11.46
CA VAL A 192 -19.24 -14.36 12.53
C VAL A 192 -18.70 -12.96 12.24
N ALA A 193 -18.40 -12.63 10.96
CA ALA A 193 -17.99 -11.27 10.58
C ALA A 193 -19.10 -10.22 10.83
N GLU A 194 -20.37 -10.62 10.68
CA GLU A 194 -21.55 -9.83 11.07
C GLU A 194 -21.82 -9.82 12.60
N GLY A 195 -20.92 -10.39 13.40
CA GLY A 195 -21.00 -10.37 14.87
C GLY A 195 -21.95 -11.40 15.48
N LYS A 196 -22.41 -12.41 14.72
CA LYS A 196 -23.31 -13.45 15.23
C LYS A 196 -22.60 -14.48 16.09
N SER A 197 -23.27 -14.89 17.16
CA SER A 197 -22.86 -16.02 18.02
C SER A 197 -23.08 -17.37 17.34
N SER A 198 -22.37 -18.42 17.78
CA SER A 198 -22.54 -19.77 17.21
C SER A 198 -23.98 -20.27 17.27
N TRP A 199 -24.72 -19.88 18.32
CA TRP A 199 -26.13 -20.22 18.48
C TRP A 199 -27.00 -19.52 17.44
N GLU A 200 -26.85 -18.19 17.27
CA GLU A 200 -27.60 -17.42 16.26
C GLU A 200 -27.30 -17.94 14.85
N ILE A 201 -26.04 -18.27 14.56
CA ILE A 201 -25.64 -18.86 13.27
C ILE A 201 -26.34 -20.20 13.06
N GLY A 202 -26.45 -21.02 14.11
CA GLY A 202 -27.16 -22.29 14.06
C GLY A 202 -28.64 -22.11 13.72
N VAL A 203 -29.28 -21.10 14.31
CA VAL A 203 -30.66 -20.71 13.99
C VAL A 203 -30.79 -20.26 12.54
N ILE A 204 -29.90 -19.38 12.07
CA ILE A 204 -29.92 -18.82 10.70
C ILE A 204 -29.69 -19.91 9.64
N LEU A 205 -28.72 -20.80 9.86
CA LEU A 205 -28.33 -21.85 8.90
C LEU A 205 -29.09 -23.17 9.10
N GLN A 206 -30.03 -23.22 10.07
CA GLN A 206 -30.80 -24.41 10.45
C GLN A 206 -29.93 -25.64 10.77
N ILE A 207 -28.86 -25.42 11.54
CA ILE A 207 -27.93 -26.47 12.03
C ILE A 207 -27.67 -26.31 13.53
N SER A 208 -27.15 -27.34 14.19
CA SER A 208 -26.84 -27.25 15.62
C SER A 208 -25.67 -26.28 15.88
N GLU A 209 -25.65 -25.64 17.05
CA GLU A 209 -24.52 -24.82 17.50
C GLU A 209 -23.19 -25.61 17.46
N ASN A 210 -23.23 -26.90 17.81
CA ASN A 210 -22.08 -27.78 17.73
C ASN A 210 -21.56 -27.95 16.29
N THR A 211 -22.46 -28.03 15.31
CA THR A 211 -22.13 -28.09 13.89
C THR A 211 -21.48 -26.78 13.42
N VAL A 212 -21.99 -25.62 13.87
CA VAL A 212 -21.34 -24.33 13.60
C VAL A 212 -19.92 -24.30 14.18
N ASN A 213 -19.77 -24.68 15.46
CA ASN A 213 -18.47 -24.73 16.13
C ASN A 213 -17.48 -25.68 15.43
N PHE A 214 -17.99 -26.78 14.86
CA PHE A 214 -17.19 -27.71 14.05
C PHE A 214 -16.68 -27.04 12.76
N HIS A 215 -17.55 -26.36 12.00
CA HIS A 215 -17.13 -25.63 10.80
C HIS A 215 -16.13 -24.52 11.11
N LEU A 216 -16.37 -23.72 12.16
CA LEU A 216 -15.45 -22.65 12.57
C LEU A 216 -14.07 -23.20 12.98
N LYS A 217 -14.02 -24.31 13.73
CA LYS A 217 -12.74 -24.96 14.09
C LYS A 217 -11.98 -25.47 12.86
N ASN A 218 -12.68 -26.04 11.88
CA ASN A 218 -12.06 -26.50 10.64
C ASN A 218 -11.53 -25.32 9.82
N ALA A 219 -12.30 -24.23 9.71
CA ALA A 219 -11.87 -23.01 9.04
C ALA A 219 -10.63 -22.42 9.71
N MET A 220 -10.63 -22.28 11.04
CA MET A 220 -9.50 -21.81 11.83
C MET A 220 -8.23 -22.65 11.58
N ARG A 221 -8.36 -23.99 11.60
CA ARG A 221 -7.26 -24.92 11.31
C ARG A 221 -6.70 -24.72 9.91
N LYS A 222 -7.58 -24.63 8.90
CA LYS A 222 -7.19 -24.41 7.49
C LYS A 222 -6.49 -23.06 7.29
N LEU A 223 -6.90 -22.03 8.04
CA LEU A 223 -6.31 -20.70 8.02
C LEU A 223 -5.06 -20.56 8.90
N GLY A 224 -4.68 -21.58 9.67
CA GLY A 224 -3.54 -21.51 10.60
C GLY A 224 -3.75 -20.53 11.76
N THR A 225 -5.00 -20.33 12.19
CA THR A 225 -5.36 -19.35 13.23
C THR A 225 -5.84 -20.02 14.51
N THR A 226 -5.61 -19.36 15.65
CA THR A 226 -5.97 -19.85 16.98
C THR A 226 -7.16 -19.11 17.61
N SER A 227 -7.60 -18.00 17.00
CA SER A 227 -8.73 -17.18 17.46
C SER A 227 -9.73 -16.95 16.34
N ARG A 228 -11.03 -16.91 16.67
CA ARG A 228 -12.10 -16.60 15.71
C ARG A 228 -11.90 -15.23 15.05
N VAL A 229 -11.48 -14.23 15.82
CA VAL A 229 -11.21 -12.89 15.30
C VAL A 229 -10.05 -12.91 14.30
N HIS A 230 -8.97 -13.61 14.64
CA HIS A 230 -7.83 -13.77 13.72
C HIS A 230 -8.26 -14.53 12.46
N ALA A 231 -9.09 -15.57 12.59
CA ALA A 231 -9.63 -16.31 11.47
C ALA A 231 -10.42 -15.40 10.51
N ILE A 232 -11.32 -14.55 11.03
CA ILE A 232 -12.11 -13.60 10.22
C ILE A 232 -11.18 -12.63 9.49
N VAL A 233 -10.21 -12.06 10.21
CA VAL A 233 -9.22 -11.15 9.61
C VAL A 233 -8.47 -11.85 8.47
N MET A 234 -8.10 -13.12 8.64
CA MET A 234 -7.45 -13.90 7.59
C MET A 234 -8.38 -14.25 6.43
N THR A 235 -9.65 -14.57 6.70
CA THR A 235 -10.66 -14.85 5.65
C THR A 235 -10.90 -13.62 4.77
N ILE A 236 -11.05 -12.44 5.37
CA ILE A 236 -11.16 -11.16 4.64
C ILE A 236 -9.86 -10.85 3.88
N ARG A 237 -8.71 -11.03 4.53
CA ARG A 237 -7.38 -10.83 3.90
C ARG A 237 -7.08 -11.81 2.78
N LEU A 238 -7.79 -12.91 2.65
CA LEU A 238 -7.63 -13.87 1.55
C LEU A 238 -8.76 -13.75 0.52
N ASP A 239 -9.64 -12.74 0.63
CA ASP A 239 -10.80 -12.51 -0.24
C ASP A 239 -11.75 -13.71 -0.31
N LEU A 240 -11.89 -14.42 0.81
CA LEU A 240 -12.75 -15.60 0.89
C LEU A 240 -14.19 -15.23 1.24
N ILE A 241 -14.43 -14.08 1.90
CA ILE A 241 -15.74 -13.53 2.24
C ILE A 241 -15.81 -12.03 2.00
#